data_AF-A0A3E3K025-F1
#
_entry.id   AF-A0A3E3K025-F1
#
_cell.length_a   1.000
_cell.length_b   1.000
_cell.length_c   1.000
_cell.angle_alpha   90.00
_cell.angle_beta   90.00
_cell.angle_gamma   90.00
#
_symmetry.space_group_name_H-M   'P 1'
#
loop_
_entity.id
_entity.type
_entity.pdbx_description
1 polymer ?
#
loop_
_entity_poly.entity_id
_entity_poly.type
_entity_poly.pdbx_seq_one_letter_code
_entity_poly.pdbx_strand_id
1 'polypeptide(L)'
;MAARSGKEADTMPRRRKGYDAACYYDGKLLGRCTRADSDAYTLLMKACGGDAARVLREYAYFSPELKAILEKAALIQADRSRTGGMFHAPEGSPWGQVQSCETLCPGVFLVSTASHGGTMVANEAAAILSPAAKKCGFKHKGYLCFEEDSQENVALRELLDKKLWKIPDRISDKAAFEEAINRSIRQYNPGYWRARQSGMEAAEAARKKAPAKEAAR
;
A
#
# COMPACT_ATOMS: atom_id res chain seq x y z
N MET A 1 19.41 -66.52 -33.61
CA MET A 1 18.35 -65.86 -34.38
C MET A 1 17.22 -65.45 -33.43
N ALA A 2 16.77 -64.19 -33.55
CA ALA A 2 15.61 -63.52 -32.94
C ALA A 2 15.48 -63.56 -31.39
N ALA A 3 15.97 -62.56 -30.64
CA ALA A 3 15.50 -61.16 -30.50
C ALA A 3 14.06 -61.03 -29.96
N ARG A 4 13.94 -60.80 -28.64
CA ARG A 4 12.71 -60.39 -27.95
C ARG A 4 12.42 -58.93 -28.28
N SER A 5 11.25 -58.66 -28.84
CA SER A 5 10.74 -57.31 -29.11
C SER A 5 10.17 -56.72 -27.82
N GLY A 6 10.90 -55.78 -27.23
CA GLY A 6 10.38 -54.85 -26.22
C GLY A 6 10.07 -53.52 -26.89
N LYS A 7 8.80 -53.12 -26.90
CA LYS A 7 8.38 -51.76 -27.26
C LYS A 7 8.97 -50.79 -26.23
N GLU A 8 10.01 -50.04 -26.61
CA GLU A 8 10.33 -48.79 -25.93
C GLU A 8 9.22 -47.79 -26.23
N ALA A 9 8.45 -47.46 -25.20
CA ALA A 9 7.59 -46.28 -25.22
C ALA A 9 8.52 -45.06 -25.12
N ASP A 10 8.64 -44.35 -26.23
CA ASP A 10 9.28 -43.04 -26.34
C ASP A 10 8.70 -42.10 -25.28
N THR A 11 9.44 -41.93 -24.17
CA THR A 11 9.13 -40.99 -23.11
C THR A 11 9.44 -39.58 -23.61
N MET A 12 8.47 -39.00 -24.31
CA MET A 12 8.42 -37.57 -24.63
C MET A 12 8.81 -36.74 -23.39
N PRO A 13 9.90 -35.95 -23.43
CA PRO A 13 10.28 -35.13 -22.31
C PRO A 13 9.24 -34.03 -22.14
N ARG A 14 8.43 -34.12 -21.08
CA ARG A 14 7.56 -33.03 -20.63
C ARG A 14 8.46 -31.83 -20.31
N ARG A 15 8.55 -30.87 -21.25
CA ARG A 15 9.23 -29.58 -21.02
C ARG A 15 8.60 -28.93 -19.79
N ARG A 16 9.39 -28.80 -18.71
CA ARG A 16 9.04 -27.88 -17.62
C ARG A 16 9.01 -26.49 -18.23
N LYS A 17 7.83 -25.84 -18.29
CA LYS A 17 7.73 -24.39 -18.54
C LYS A 17 8.36 -23.68 -17.35
N GLY A 18 9.68 -23.53 -17.36
CA GLY A 18 10.41 -22.80 -16.32
C GLY A 18 10.29 -21.32 -16.61
N TYR A 19 9.67 -20.56 -15.71
CA TYR A 19 9.81 -19.11 -15.72
C TYR A 19 11.28 -18.75 -15.46
N ASP A 20 11.91 -18.07 -16.40
CA ASP A 20 13.31 -17.62 -16.37
C ASP A 20 13.44 -16.10 -16.16
N ALA A 21 12.31 -15.39 -16.01
CA ALA A 21 12.26 -13.97 -15.74
C ALA A 21 11.13 -13.58 -14.76
N ALA A 22 11.09 -12.30 -14.40
CA ALA A 22 10.08 -11.71 -13.55
C ALA A 22 9.82 -10.25 -13.94
N CYS A 23 8.56 -9.85 -13.92
CA CYS A 23 8.16 -8.47 -14.18
C CYS A 23 7.91 -7.73 -12.86
N TYR A 24 8.29 -6.45 -12.85
CA TYR A 24 8.15 -5.57 -11.69
C TYR A 24 7.41 -4.29 -12.09
N TYR A 25 6.72 -3.69 -11.14
CA TYR A 25 6.17 -2.35 -11.23
C TYR A 25 6.41 -1.63 -9.92
N ASP A 26 7.03 -0.45 -9.98
CA ASP A 26 7.36 0.35 -8.80
C ASP A 26 8.16 -0.43 -7.73
N GLY A 27 9.14 -1.22 -8.19
CA GLY A 27 9.96 -2.10 -7.34
C GLY A 27 9.25 -3.34 -6.79
N LYS A 28 7.93 -3.50 -7.01
CA LYS A 28 7.15 -4.67 -6.54
C LYS A 28 7.06 -5.75 -7.61
N LEU A 29 7.28 -7.00 -7.20
CA LEU A 29 7.15 -8.17 -8.07
C LEU A 29 5.68 -8.36 -8.48
N LEU A 30 5.41 -8.32 -9.78
CA LEU A 30 4.07 -8.57 -10.32
C LEU A 30 3.84 -10.06 -10.56
N GLY A 31 4.80 -10.74 -11.19
CA GLY A 31 4.71 -12.15 -11.53
C GLY A 31 5.99 -12.67 -12.17
N ARG A 32 6.14 -14.00 -12.19
CA ARG A 32 7.21 -14.69 -12.93
C ARG A 32 6.71 -15.02 -14.33
N CYS A 33 7.56 -14.87 -15.33
CA CYS A 33 7.21 -15.04 -16.74
C CYS A 33 8.43 -15.54 -17.52
N THR A 34 8.28 -15.70 -18.84
CA THR A 34 9.43 -15.97 -19.70
C THR A 34 10.25 -14.70 -19.96
N ARG A 35 11.52 -14.83 -20.37
CA ARG A 35 12.34 -13.70 -20.83
C ARG A 35 11.64 -12.90 -21.93
N ALA A 36 11.04 -13.59 -22.90
CA ALA A 36 10.29 -12.96 -23.99
C ALA A 36 9.11 -12.13 -23.47
N ASP A 37 8.35 -12.65 -22.50
CA ASP A 37 7.25 -11.90 -21.86
C ASP A 37 7.76 -10.69 -21.07
N SER A 38 8.91 -10.81 -20.40
CA SER A 38 9.52 -9.70 -19.64
C SER A 38 9.99 -8.57 -20.56
N ASP A 39 10.59 -8.93 -21.69
CA ASP A 39 11.03 -7.97 -22.70
C ASP A 39 9.81 -7.31 -23.37
N ALA A 40 8.77 -8.09 -23.69
CA ALA A 40 7.51 -7.59 -24.22
C ALA A 40 6.80 -6.65 -23.23
N TYR A 41 6.73 -7.01 -21.94
CA TYR A 41 6.20 -6.15 -20.88
C TYR A 41 6.92 -4.79 -20.87
N THR A 42 8.25 -4.80 -20.88
CA THR A 42 9.06 -3.57 -20.84
C THR A 42 8.80 -2.70 -22.06
N LEU A 43 8.77 -3.29 -23.25
CA LEU A 43 8.58 -2.57 -24.52
C LEU A 43 7.16 -1.98 -24.61
N LEU A 44 6.14 -2.76 -24.29
CA LEU A 44 4.74 -2.34 -24.37
C LEU A 44 4.42 -1.28 -23.32
N MET A 45 4.89 -1.46 -22.09
CA MET A 45 4.75 -0.45 -21.05
C MET A 45 5.39 0.86 -21.48
N LYS A 46 6.60 0.83 -22.08
CA LYS A 46 7.23 2.04 -22.62
C LYS A 46 6.41 2.68 -23.75
N ALA A 47 5.92 1.90 -24.71
CA ALA A 47 5.12 2.39 -25.83
C ALA A 47 3.81 3.05 -25.37
N CYS A 48 3.20 2.53 -24.31
CA CYS A 48 1.98 3.07 -23.70
C CYS A 48 2.24 4.13 -22.63
N GLY A 49 3.45 4.68 -22.52
CA GLY A 49 3.77 5.72 -21.53
C GLY A 49 3.68 5.24 -20.08
N GLY A 50 3.81 3.94 -19.85
CA GLY A 50 3.70 3.29 -18.55
C GLY A 50 2.28 2.89 -18.16
N ASP A 51 1.25 3.13 -18.99
CA ASP A 51 -0.15 2.76 -18.70
C ASP A 51 -0.45 1.31 -19.11
N ALA A 52 -0.58 0.43 -18.13
CA ALA A 52 -0.88 -0.98 -18.34
C ALA A 52 -2.31 -1.22 -18.85
N ALA A 53 -3.28 -0.38 -18.46
CA ALA A 53 -4.64 -0.47 -18.96
C ALA A 53 -4.70 -0.10 -20.45
N ARG A 54 -3.87 0.86 -20.88
CA ARG A 54 -3.69 1.21 -22.29
C ARG A 54 -3.06 0.06 -23.08
N VAL A 55 -2.02 -0.60 -22.54
CA VAL A 55 -1.44 -1.81 -23.18
C VAL A 55 -2.52 -2.86 -23.42
N LEU A 56 -3.35 -3.16 -22.41
CA LEU A 56 -4.42 -4.16 -22.52
C LEU A 56 -5.53 -3.78 -23.52
N ARG A 57 -5.69 -2.50 -23.84
CA ARG A 57 -6.68 -2.02 -24.84
C ARG A 57 -6.12 -1.98 -26.26
N GLU A 58 -4.86 -1.56 -26.41
CA GLU A 58 -4.25 -1.35 -27.73
C GLU A 58 -3.64 -2.62 -28.32
N TYR A 59 -3.31 -3.60 -27.49
CA TYR A 59 -2.71 -4.87 -27.91
C TYR A 59 -3.60 -6.03 -27.49
N ALA A 60 -3.79 -7.00 -28.40
CA ALA A 60 -4.74 -8.09 -28.19
C ALA A 60 -4.09 -9.46 -27.87
N TYR A 61 -2.82 -9.63 -28.22
CA TYR A 61 -2.13 -10.92 -28.15
C TYR A 61 -1.09 -10.94 -27.03
N PHE A 62 -1.41 -11.66 -25.96
CA PHE A 62 -0.54 -11.87 -24.82
C PHE A 62 -0.50 -13.36 -24.46
N SER A 63 0.62 -13.81 -23.89
CA SER A 63 0.62 -15.03 -23.10
C SER A 63 -0.32 -14.87 -21.89
N PRO A 64 -0.91 -15.96 -21.36
CA PRO A 64 -1.71 -15.90 -20.14
C PRO A 64 -0.96 -15.24 -18.98
N GLU A 65 0.34 -15.49 -18.86
CA GLU A 65 1.19 -14.98 -17.81
C GLU A 65 1.44 -13.47 -17.94
N LEU A 66 1.77 -13.00 -19.15
CA LEU A 66 1.95 -11.57 -19.40
C LEU A 66 0.64 -10.80 -19.22
N LYS A 67 -0.49 -11.37 -19.66
CA LYS A 67 -1.81 -10.76 -19.45
C LYS A 67 -2.11 -10.56 -17.96
N ALA A 68 -1.90 -11.59 -17.14
CA ALA A 68 -2.11 -11.49 -15.69
C ALA A 68 -1.20 -10.45 -15.02
N ILE A 69 0.06 -10.34 -15.47
CA ILE A 69 1.00 -9.32 -15.01
C ILE A 69 0.50 -7.90 -15.34
N LEU A 70 0.06 -7.68 -16.59
CA LEU A 70 -0.47 -6.39 -17.04
C LEU A 70 -1.78 -6.02 -16.33
N GLU A 71 -2.67 -6.98 -16.11
CA GLU A 71 -3.91 -6.76 -15.33
C GLU A 71 -3.59 -6.35 -13.90
N LYS A 72 -2.61 -7.01 -13.26
CA LYS A 72 -2.15 -6.64 -11.92
C LYS A 72 -1.52 -5.24 -11.88
N ALA A 73 -0.72 -4.88 -12.89
CA ALA A 73 -0.17 -3.54 -13.04
C ALA A 73 -1.28 -2.50 -13.20
N ALA A 74 -2.28 -2.76 -14.05
CA ALA A 74 -3.42 -1.89 -14.29
C ALA A 74 -4.27 -1.70 -13.03
N LEU A 75 -4.47 -2.75 -12.21
CA LEU A 75 -5.15 -2.63 -10.92
C LEU A 75 -4.37 -1.75 -9.94
N ILE A 76 -3.05 -1.90 -9.86
CA ILE A 76 -2.19 -1.04 -9.02
C ILE A 76 -2.25 0.41 -9.50
N GLN A 77 -2.22 0.64 -10.82
CA GLN A 77 -2.34 1.97 -11.42
C GLN A 77 -3.72 2.58 -11.20
N ALA A 78 -4.79 1.79 -11.33
CA ALA A 78 -6.16 2.23 -11.07
C ALA A 78 -6.36 2.56 -9.59
N ASP A 79 -5.79 1.77 -8.69
CA ASP A 79 -5.74 2.09 -7.26
C ASP A 79 -4.97 3.38 -7.01
N ARG A 80 -3.77 3.54 -7.59
CA ARG A 80 -2.99 4.80 -7.56
C ARG A 80 -3.73 5.99 -8.13
N SER A 81 -4.46 5.86 -9.22
CA SER A 81 -5.21 6.98 -9.83
C SER A 81 -6.42 7.39 -8.97
N ARG A 82 -7.15 6.41 -8.41
CA ARG A 82 -8.23 6.65 -7.44
C ARG A 82 -7.71 7.31 -6.15
N THR A 83 -6.47 7.00 -5.77
CA THR A 83 -5.85 7.46 -4.51
C THR A 83 -4.94 8.68 -4.68
N GLY A 84 -4.46 8.99 -5.89
CA GLY A 84 -3.33 9.88 -6.15
C GLY A 84 -3.58 10.99 -7.19
N GLY A 85 -4.79 11.15 -7.72
CA GLY A 85 -5.12 12.26 -8.62
C GLY A 85 -5.41 13.60 -7.92
N MET A 86 -5.60 13.61 -6.59
CA MET A 86 -6.04 14.80 -5.83
C MET A 86 -4.99 15.35 -4.87
N PHE A 87 -3.94 14.58 -4.56
CA PHE A 87 -2.93 14.94 -3.57
C PHE A 87 -1.52 14.74 -4.14
N HIS A 88 -0.73 15.80 -4.15
CA HIS A 88 0.66 15.75 -4.57
C HIS A 88 1.57 15.46 -3.38
N ALA A 89 2.59 14.62 -3.58
CA ALA A 89 3.61 14.40 -2.56
C ALA A 89 4.33 15.73 -2.26
N PRO A 90 4.58 16.08 -0.99
CA PRO A 90 5.24 17.33 -0.64
C PRO A 90 6.71 17.31 -1.04
N GLU A 91 7.17 18.35 -1.74
CA GLU A 91 8.61 18.56 -2.00
C GLU A 91 9.32 19.15 -0.78
N GLY A 92 8.63 20.00 -0.01
CA GLY A 92 9.14 20.62 1.21
C GLY A 92 8.30 20.28 2.43
N SER A 93 8.95 20.22 3.59
CA SER A 93 8.33 19.94 4.88
C SER A 93 8.73 21.00 5.91
N PRO A 94 8.05 21.09 7.08
CA PRO A 94 8.51 21.94 8.18
C PRO A 94 9.89 21.55 8.72
N TRP A 95 10.37 20.33 8.43
CA TRP A 95 11.67 19.81 8.86
C TRP A 95 12.76 19.97 7.79
N GLY A 96 12.46 20.62 6.65
CA GLY A 96 13.40 20.86 5.57
C GLY A 96 12.99 20.17 4.26
N GLN A 97 13.96 20.04 3.36
CA GLN A 97 13.76 19.39 2.06
C GLN A 97 13.48 17.90 2.23
N VAL A 98 12.44 17.42 1.56
CA VAL A 98 12.03 16.02 1.62
C VAL A 98 13.03 15.18 0.83
N GLN A 99 13.63 14.19 1.49
CA GLN A 99 14.57 13.23 0.88
C GLN A 99 13.88 11.93 0.48
N SER A 100 12.89 11.51 1.27
CA SER A 100 12.05 10.36 0.96
C SER A 100 10.60 10.64 1.36
N CYS A 101 9.66 10.07 0.62
CA CYS A 101 8.24 10.23 0.85
C CYS A 101 7.52 8.91 0.57
N GLU A 102 6.95 8.28 1.59
CA GLU A 102 6.07 7.12 1.48
C GLU A 102 4.60 7.59 1.59
N THR A 103 3.75 7.23 0.63
CA THR A 103 2.32 7.50 0.73
C THR A 103 1.66 6.40 1.57
N LEU A 104 1.16 6.74 2.75
CA LEU A 104 0.48 5.79 3.65
C LEU A 104 -0.94 5.50 3.17
N CYS A 105 -1.66 6.55 2.77
CA CYS A 105 -2.98 6.51 2.12
C CYS A 105 -3.21 7.84 1.36
N PRO A 106 -4.27 8.01 0.54
CA PRO A 106 -4.54 9.24 -0.19
C PRO A 106 -4.37 10.51 0.67
N GLY A 107 -3.44 11.39 0.29
CA GLY A 107 -3.21 12.66 1.00
C GLY A 107 -2.52 12.53 2.34
N VAL A 108 -1.97 11.36 2.70
CA VAL A 108 -1.14 11.17 3.90
C VAL A 108 0.22 10.62 3.52
N PHE A 109 1.25 11.38 3.87
CA PHE A 109 2.63 11.15 3.46
C PHE A 109 3.52 11.02 4.69
N LEU A 110 4.25 9.92 4.78
CA LEU A 110 5.36 9.76 5.70
C LEU A 110 6.60 10.31 5.01
N VAL A 111 7.18 11.39 5.54
CA VAL A 111 8.32 12.08 4.94
C VAL A 111 9.54 11.95 5.84
N SER A 112 10.70 11.80 5.22
CA SER A 112 11.99 11.92 5.91
C SER A 112 12.84 13.00 5.23
N THR A 113 13.57 13.72 6.05
CA THR A 113 14.52 14.78 5.69
C THR A 113 15.89 14.44 6.26
N ALA A 114 16.88 15.32 6.06
CA ALA A 114 18.27 15.05 6.43
C ALA A 114 18.50 14.71 7.92
N SER A 115 17.64 15.22 8.82
CA SER A 115 17.79 15.00 10.27
C SER A 115 16.55 14.46 10.94
N HIS A 116 15.37 14.67 10.36
CA HIS A 116 14.11 14.37 11.00
C HIS A 116 13.03 14.05 9.96
N GLY A 117 11.78 14.01 10.38
CA GLY A 117 10.67 13.76 9.50
C GLY A 117 9.36 13.77 10.26
N GLY A 118 8.39 13.13 9.66
CA GLY A 118 7.09 12.99 10.27
C GLY A 118 6.03 12.64 9.24
N THR A 119 4.80 12.73 9.68
CA THR A 119 3.64 12.48 8.84
C THR A 119 2.98 13.80 8.45
N MET A 120 2.81 14.02 7.15
CA MET A 120 2.12 15.16 6.58
C MET A 120 0.77 14.72 6.00
N VAL A 121 -0.31 15.33 6.49
CA VAL A 121 -1.69 15.06 6.05
C VAL A 121 -2.19 16.28 5.29
N ALA A 122 -2.52 16.13 4.00
CA ALA A 122 -3.11 17.21 3.21
C ALA A 122 -4.38 17.73 3.90
N ASN A 123 -4.60 19.04 3.86
CA ASN A 123 -5.73 19.67 4.56
C ASN A 123 -7.08 19.06 4.16
N GLU A 124 -7.26 18.72 2.90
CA GLU A 124 -8.48 18.11 2.35
C GLU A 124 -8.63 16.65 2.80
N ALA A 125 -7.51 15.97 3.07
CA ALA A 125 -7.49 14.62 3.66
C ALA A 125 -7.66 14.63 5.18
N ALA A 126 -7.42 15.75 5.87
CA ALA A 126 -7.46 15.82 7.33
C ALA A 126 -8.81 15.38 7.94
N ALA A 127 -9.90 15.41 7.17
CA ALA A 127 -11.21 14.89 7.56
C ALA A 127 -11.17 13.42 8.07
N ILE A 128 -10.21 12.61 7.63
CA ILE A 128 -10.03 11.23 8.09
C ILE A 128 -9.57 11.13 9.55
N LEU A 129 -9.03 12.21 10.13
CA LEU A 129 -8.51 12.24 11.49
C LEU A 129 -9.57 12.66 12.50
N SER A 130 -9.54 12.07 13.68
CA SER A 130 -10.38 12.49 14.80
C SER A 130 -10.09 13.94 15.22
N PRO A 131 -11.06 14.64 15.81
CA PRO A 131 -10.83 15.98 16.35
C PRO A 131 -9.70 16.04 17.38
N ALA A 132 -9.49 14.96 18.15
CA ALA A 132 -8.39 14.87 19.11
C ALA A 132 -7.03 14.77 18.40
N ALA A 133 -6.91 13.92 17.37
CA ALA A 133 -5.69 13.80 16.58
C ALA A 133 -5.34 15.12 15.88
N LYS A 134 -6.34 15.82 15.33
CA LYS A 134 -6.13 17.12 14.67
C LYS A 134 -5.51 18.18 15.59
N LYS A 135 -5.77 18.12 16.90
CA LYS A 135 -5.21 19.05 17.90
C LYS A 135 -3.74 18.75 18.23
N CYS A 136 -3.25 17.54 17.93
CA CYS A 136 -1.85 17.19 18.13
C CYS A 136 -0.96 17.74 17.01
N GLY A 137 -1.46 17.80 15.78
CA GLY A 137 -0.69 18.30 14.64
C GLY A 137 -0.65 19.83 14.55
N PHE A 138 0.28 20.34 13.74
CA PHE A 138 0.41 21.77 13.43
C PHE A 138 0.32 22.01 11.92
N LYS A 139 -0.12 23.20 11.49
CA LYS A 139 -0.32 23.50 10.07
C LYS A 139 0.96 23.99 9.41
N HIS A 140 1.26 23.50 8.21
CA HIS A 140 2.34 23.99 7.36
C HIS A 140 1.98 23.84 5.88
N LYS A 141 1.97 24.94 5.11
CA LYS A 141 1.84 24.97 3.64
C LYS A 141 0.81 23.99 3.04
N GLY A 142 -0.42 23.99 3.54
CA GLY A 142 -1.49 23.12 3.01
C GLY A 142 -1.59 21.74 3.67
N TYR A 143 -0.74 21.46 4.66
CA TYR A 143 -0.71 20.19 5.39
C TYR A 143 -0.91 20.40 6.89
N LEU A 144 -1.48 19.39 7.53
CA LEU A 144 -1.40 19.16 8.96
C LEU A 144 -0.26 18.17 9.23
N CYS A 145 0.77 18.63 9.93
CA CYS A 145 2.03 17.92 10.15
C CYS A 145 2.10 17.34 11.56
N PHE A 146 2.70 16.16 11.66
CA PHE A 146 2.91 15.39 12.87
C PHE A 146 4.38 14.99 12.92
N GLU A 147 5.12 15.47 13.92
CA GLU A 147 6.57 15.24 14.01
C GLU A 147 6.90 13.83 14.49
N GLU A 148 7.92 13.21 13.89
CA GLU A 148 8.34 11.82 14.11
C GLU A 148 8.60 11.50 15.60
N ASP A 149 9.24 12.40 16.34
CA ASP A 149 9.63 12.17 17.75
C ASP A 149 8.51 12.47 18.75
N SER A 150 7.35 12.93 18.28
CA SER A 150 6.28 13.34 19.17
C SER A 150 4.89 12.93 18.68
N GLN A 151 4.38 13.49 17.58
CA GLN A 151 2.98 13.31 17.19
C GLN A 151 2.75 12.33 16.03
N GLU A 152 3.77 11.88 15.30
CA GLU A 152 3.61 10.95 14.18
C GLU A 152 2.80 9.70 14.56
N ASN A 153 3.11 9.12 15.72
CA ASN A 153 2.42 7.94 16.21
C ASN A 153 0.90 8.16 16.38
N VAL A 154 0.45 9.38 16.64
CA VAL A 154 -0.98 9.75 16.67
C VAL A 154 -1.61 9.55 15.30
N ALA A 155 -0.97 10.05 14.24
CA ALA A 155 -1.45 9.90 12.87
C ALA A 155 -1.44 8.42 12.44
N LEU A 156 -0.34 7.71 12.67
CA LEU A 156 -0.23 6.28 12.36
C LEU A 156 -1.32 5.44 13.05
N ARG A 157 -1.59 5.72 14.33
CA ARG A 157 -2.65 5.01 15.09
C ARG A 157 -4.04 5.25 14.51
N GLU A 158 -4.36 6.49 14.13
CA GLU A 158 -5.65 6.83 13.50
C GLU A 158 -5.85 6.09 12.17
N LEU A 159 -4.79 5.97 11.35
CA LEU A 159 -4.85 5.26 10.08
C LEU A 159 -5.01 3.75 10.27
N LEU A 160 -4.30 3.17 11.25
CA LEU A 160 -4.41 1.75 11.59
C LEU A 160 -5.82 1.40 12.12
N ASP A 161 -6.36 2.21 13.03
CA ASP A 161 -7.69 2.01 13.60
C ASP A 161 -8.79 2.05 12.54
N LYS A 162 -8.64 2.95 11.55
CA LYS A 162 -9.56 3.08 10.42
C LYS A 162 -9.25 2.14 9.26
N LYS A 163 -8.21 1.31 9.38
CA LYS A 163 -7.76 0.37 8.34
C LYS A 163 -7.42 1.05 7.00
N LEU A 164 -7.04 2.33 7.06
CA LEU A 164 -6.61 3.12 5.90
C LEU A 164 -5.15 2.86 5.54
N TRP A 165 -4.37 2.40 6.52
CA TRP A 165 -2.99 1.95 6.33
C TRP A 165 -2.81 0.59 6.98
N LYS A 166 -1.85 -0.19 6.48
CA LYS A 166 -1.49 -1.49 7.00
C LYS A 166 -0.01 -1.52 7.29
N ILE A 167 0.36 -2.15 8.40
CA ILE A 167 1.75 -2.38 8.77
C ILE A 167 2.43 -3.18 7.63
N PRO A 168 3.52 -2.66 7.04
CA PRO A 168 4.26 -3.33 5.98
C PRO A 168 4.69 -4.75 6.35
N ASP A 169 4.64 -5.69 5.41
CA ASP A 169 4.97 -7.11 5.67
C ASP A 169 6.45 -7.36 6.02
N ARG A 170 7.32 -6.37 5.79
CA ARG A 170 8.72 -6.38 6.29
C ARG A 170 8.79 -6.38 7.82
N ILE A 171 7.73 -5.97 8.50
CA ILE A 171 7.63 -5.99 9.96
C ILE A 171 7.05 -7.33 10.37
N SER A 172 7.90 -8.17 10.96
CA SER A 172 7.54 -9.52 11.40
C SER A 172 6.58 -9.51 12.59
N ASP A 173 6.87 -8.69 13.61
CA ASP A 173 6.04 -8.56 14.80
C ASP A 173 5.15 -7.31 14.72
N LYS A 174 3.97 -7.50 14.12
CA LYS A 174 2.97 -6.43 13.97
C LYS A 174 2.44 -5.97 15.34
N ALA A 175 2.34 -6.87 16.31
CA ALA A 175 1.82 -6.54 17.65
C ALA A 175 2.80 -5.66 18.43
N ALA A 176 4.08 -6.00 18.41
CA ALA A 176 5.13 -5.19 19.02
C ALA A 176 5.21 -3.80 18.39
N PHE A 177 5.05 -3.71 17.06
CA PHE A 177 5.01 -2.42 16.36
C PHE A 177 3.82 -1.57 16.80
N GLU A 178 2.62 -2.13 16.87
CA GLU A 178 1.44 -1.41 17.38
C GLU A 178 1.60 -0.97 18.82
N GLU A 179 2.20 -1.79 19.68
CA GLU A 179 2.43 -1.43 21.07
C GLU A 179 3.52 -0.37 21.23
N ALA A 180 4.54 -0.33 20.36
CA ALA A 180 5.52 0.76 20.31
C ALA A 180 4.84 2.11 20.00
N ILE A 181 3.94 2.12 19.00
CA ILE A 181 3.10 3.28 18.69
C ILE A 181 2.29 3.70 19.93
N ASN A 182 1.59 2.75 20.56
CA ASN A 182 0.77 3.05 21.74
C ASN A 182 1.61 3.60 22.91
N ARG A 183 2.80 3.04 23.16
CA ARG A 183 3.71 3.49 24.21
C ARG A 183 4.15 4.93 23.98
N SER A 184 4.58 5.26 22.75
CA SER A 184 4.95 6.63 22.38
C SER A 184 3.78 7.60 22.60
N ILE A 185 2.57 7.23 22.15
CA ILE A 185 1.38 8.06 22.35
C ILE A 185 1.08 8.30 23.83
N ARG A 186 1.17 7.26 24.68
CA ARG A 186 0.94 7.42 26.13
C ARG A 186 1.95 8.36 26.77
N GLN A 187 3.20 8.36 26.29
CA GLN A 187 4.27 9.21 26.80
C GLN A 187 4.13 10.67 26.33
N TYR A 188 3.96 10.88 25.03
CA TYR A 188 4.06 12.23 24.43
C TYR A 188 2.71 12.89 24.12
N ASN A 189 1.64 12.10 23.93
CA ASN A 189 0.28 12.59 23.62
C ASN A 189 -0.79 11.98 24.54
N PRO A 190 -0.65 12.07 25.88
CA PRO A 190 -1.58 11.42 26.82
C PRO A 190 -3.02 11.96 26.73
N GLY A 191 -3.20 13.22 26.33
CA GLY A 191 -4.53 13.80 26.09
C GLY A 191 -5.27 13.12 24.94
N TYR A 192 -4.57 12.90 23.81
CA TYR A 192 -5.12 12.13 22.69
C TYR A 192 -5.38 10.68 23.08
N TRP A 193 -4.48 10.03 23.82
CA TRP A 193 -4.68 8.64 24.28
C TRP A 193 -6.01 8.46 25.03
N ARG A 194 -6.31 9.34 25.99
CA ARG A 194 -7.57 9.30 26.75
C ARG A 194 -8.79 9.51 25.86
N ALA A 195 -8.72 10.46 24.93
CA ALA A 195 -9.80 10.73 23.99
C ALA A 195 -10.06 9.52 23.08
N ARG A 196 -9.00 8.85 22.62
CA ARG A 196 -9.10 7.62 21.83
C ARG A 196 -9.77 6.48 22.61
N GLN A 197 -9.34 6.23 23.85
CA GLN A 197 -9.95 5.19 24.71
C GLN A 197 -11.45 5.45 24.90
N SER A 198 -11.80 6.68 25.25
CA SER A 198 -13.20 7.10 25.40
C SER A 198 -14.02 6.91 24.12
N GLY A 199 -13.43 7.22 22.95
CA GLY A 199 -14.08 7.03 21.65
C GLY A 199 -14.32 5.56 21.30
N MET A 200 -13.39 4.67 21.65
CA MET A 200 -13.55 3.23 21.47
C MET A 200 -14.63 2.66 22.39
N GLU A 201 -14.63 3.03 23.66
CA GLU A 201 -15.67 2.64 24.63
C GLU A 201 -17.06 3.10 24.18
N ALA A 202 -17.16 4.35 23.71
CA ALA A 202 -18.41 4.90 23.18
C ALA A 202 -18.88 4.13 21.93
N ALA A 203 -17.97 3.79 21.01
CA ALA A 203 -18.30 3.01 19.82
C ALA A 203 -18.73 1.58 20.17
N GLU A 204 -18.08 0.94 21.15
CA GLU A 204 -18.46 -0.38 21.63
C GLU A 204 -19.83 -0.36 22.32
N ALA A 205 -20.08 0.63 23.19
CA ALA A 205 -21.37 0.82 23.84
C ALA A 205 -22.48 1.07 22.82
N ALA A 206 -22.23 1.86 21.78
CA ALA A 206 -23.16 2.08 20.68
C ALA A 206 -23.44 0.77 19.92
N ARG A 207 -22.41 -0.04 19.65
CA ARG A 207 -22.57 -1.35 18.99
C ARG A 207 -23.40 -2.34 19.82
N LYS A 208 -23.25 -2.34 21.14
CA LYS A 208 -24.05 -3.17 22.06
C LYS A 208 -25.51 -2.72 22.15
N LYS A 209 -25.77 -1.42 21.97
CA LYS A 209 -27.12 -0.83 22.00
C LYS A 209 -27.85 -0.88 20.66
N ALA A 210 -27.13 -1.10 19.56
CA ALA A 210 -27.75 -1.25 18.25
C ALA A 210 -28.57 -2.56 18.23
N PRO A 211 -29.88 -2.52 17.97
CA PRO A 211 -30.66 -3.73 17.77
C PRO A 211 -30.04 -4.53 16.63
N ALA A 212 -29.94 -5.86 16.80
CA ALA A 212 -29.53 -6.75 15.72
C ALA A 212 -30.41 -6.41 14.51
N LYS A 213 -29.82 -5.87 13.44
CA LYS A 213 -30.54 -5.71 12.18
C LYS A 213 -30.96 -7.11 11.77
N GLU A 214 -32.24 -7.39 12.01
CA GLU A 214 -32.94 -8.56 11.58
C GLU A 214 -32.66 -8.76 10.09
N ALA A 215 -32.17 -9.93 9.75
CA ALA A 215 -32.00 -10.38 8.39
C ALA A 215 -33.38 -10.40 7.72
N ALA A 216 -33.77 -9.30 7.08
CA ALA A 216 -34.96 -9.21 6.26
C ALA A 216 -34.76 -8.15 5.18
N ARG A 217 -34.26 -8.57 4.02
CA ARG A 217 -34.97 -8.53 2.74
C ARG A 217 -34.03 -8.81 1.56
#